data_AF-A0A2S9FWA0-F1
#
_entry.id   AF-A0A2S9FWA0-F1
#
_cell.length_a   1.000
_cell.length_b   1.000
_cell.length_c   1.000
_cell.angle_alpha   90.00
_cell.angle_beta   90.00
_cell.angle_gamma   90.00
#
_symmetry.space_group_name_H-M   'P 1'
#
loop_
_entity.id
_entity.type
_entity.pdbx_description
1 polymer ?
#
loop_
_entity_poly.entity_id
_entity_poly.type
_entity_poly.pdbx_seq_one_letter_code
_entity_poly.pdbx_strand_id
1 'polypeptide(L)'
;GIAGHGFGASAAVFAAAGMPSGPHGAKAVFAAYPTVSSPPAEGPASGLTVPGLVLTDPGDPMTLRSNAVELARAWKTATLRATSD
;
A
#
# COMPACT_ATOMS: atom_id res chain seq x y z
N GLY A 1 12.74 3.70 -3.89
CA GLY A 1 11.36 3.45 -3.45
C GLY A 1 10.88 2.15 -4.07
N ILE A 2 9.74 1.62 -3.62
CA ILE A 2 9.11 0.42 -4.18
C ILE A 2 7.76 0.81 -4.75
N ALA A 3 7.33 0.19 -5.85
CA ALA A 3 6.05 0.47 -6.47
C ALA A 3 5.36 -0.82 -6.91
N GLY A 4 4.04 -0.84 -6.87
CA GLY A 4 3.25 -1.94 -7.40
C GLY A 4 1.80 -1.55 -7.68
N HIS A 5 1.12 -2.36 -8.48
CA HIS A 5 -0.31 -2.23 -8.78
C HIS A 5 -1.07 -3.51 -8.47
N GLY A 6 -2.36 -3.44 -8.12
CA GLY A 6 -3.18 -4.63 -7.88
C GLY A 6 -2.58 -5.49 -6.76
N PHE A 7 -2.40 -6.78 -7.02
CA PHE A 7 -1.66 -7.67 -6.10
C PHE A 7 -0.20 -7.21 -5.89
N GLY A 8 0.43 -6.67 -6.93
CA GLY A 8 1.79 -6.13 -6.86
C GLY A 8 1.90 -4.94 -5.90
N ALA A 9 0.82 -4.19 -5.68
CA ALA A 9 0.80 -3.13 -4.66
C ALA A 9 0.96 -3.72 -3.25
N SER A 10 0.27 -4.81 -2.95
CA SER A 10 0.42 -5.57 -1.71
C SER A 10 1.83 -6.15 -1.58
N ALA A 11 2.38 -6.72 -2.67
CA ALA A 11 3.76 -7.22 -2.70
C ALA A 11 4.79 -6.11 -2.42
N ALA A 12 4.56 -4.89 -2.92
CA ALA A 12 5.43 -3.74 -2.64
C ALA A 12 5.44 -3.36 -1.14
N VAL A 13 4.30 -3.45 -0.48
CA VAL A 13 4.18 -3.25 0.98
C VAL A 13 4.92 -4.34 1.75
N PHE A 14 4.73 -5.61 1.40
CA PHE A 14 5.48 -6.72 2.02
C PHE A 14 6.99 -6.56 1.83
N ALA A 15 7.43 -6.24 0.62
CA ALA A 15 8.84 -6.01 0.32
C ALA A 15 9.41 -4.86 1.16
N ALA A 16 8.68 -3.74 1.27
CA ALA A 16 9.12 -2.61 2.08
C ALA A 16 9.21 -2.95 3.57
N ALA A 17 8.26 -3.73 4.10
CA ALA A 17 8.24 -4.15 5.49
C ALA A 17 9.37 -5.14 5.82
N GLY A 18 9.79 -5.96 4.84
CA GLY A 18 10.90 -6.89 4.98
C GLY A 18 12.29 -6.29 4.74
N MET A 19 12.38 -5.06 4.22
CA MET A 19 13.67 -4.41 3.97
C MET A 19 14.33 -3.91 5.27
N PRO A 20 15.67 -3.95 5.37
CA PRO A 20 16.38 -3.39 6.51
C PRO A 20 16.16 -1.87 6.60
N SER A 21 16.22 -1.30 7.80
CA SER A 21 16.17 0.15 7.98
C SER A 21 17.45 0.83 7.47
N GLY A 22 17.40 2.16 7.26
CA GLY A 22 18.59 2.95 6.95
C GLY A 22 18.86 3.13 5.45
N PRO A 23 20.13 3.13 4.98
CA PRO A 23 20.49 3.45 3.59
C PRO A 23 19.95 2.45 2.56
N HIS A 24 19.82 1.18 2.95
CA HIS A 24 19.38 0.08 2.09
C HIS A 24 17.89 -0.24 2.20
N GLY A 25 17.16 0.51 3.04
CA GLY A 25 15.73 0.35 3.21
C GLY A 25 14.89 1.04 2.15
N ALA A 26 13.62 0.65 2.08
CA ALA A 26 12.64 1.41 1.32
C ALA A 26 12.62 2.86 1.82
N LYS A 27 12.64 3.82 0.89
CA LYS A 27 12.52 5.26 1.22
C LYS A 27 11.10 5.80 1.06
N ALA A 28 10.31 5.13 0.23
CA ALA A 28 8.92 5.41 -0.05
C ALA A 28 8.32 4.22 -0.77
N VAL A 29 7.00 4.10 -0.73
CA VAL A 29 6.26 3.06 -1.45
C VAL A 29 5.07 3.65 -2.17
N PHE A 30 4.80 3.12 -3.35
CA PHE A 30 3.63 3.45 -4.15
C PHE A 30 2.77 2.21 -4.38
N ALA A 31 1.50 2.28 -4.00
CA ALA A 31 0.54 1.20 -4.08
C ALA A 31 -0.66 1.63 -4.90
N ALA A 32 -0.70 1.26 -6.18
CA ALA A 32 -1.78 1.64 -7.08
C ALA A 32 -2.88 0.56 -7.12
N TYR A 33 -4.11 0.94 -6.77
CA TYR A 33 -5.29 0.06 -6.83
C TYR A 33 -5.04 -1.30 -6.14
N PRO A 34 -4.60 -1.31 -4.86
CA PRO A 34 -4.24 -2.54 -4.19
C PRO A 34 -5.42 -3.49 -4.09
N THR A 35 -5.15 -4.78 -4.32
CA THR A 35 -6.15 -5.83 -4.16
C THR A 35 -5.94 -6.60 -2.87
N VAL A 36 -7.03 -7.14 -2.33
CA VAL A 36 -7.01 -8.05 -1.17
C VAL A 36 -6.00 -9.19 -1.43
N SER A 37 -5.13 -9.43 -0.46
CA SER A 37 -4.13 -10.52 -0.46
C SER A 37 -4.28 -11.40 0.76
N SER A 38 -3.75 -12.63 0.69
CA SER A 38 -3.58 -13.50 1.84
C SER A 38 -2.10 -13.89 1.97
N PRO A 39 -1.40 -13.52 3.06
CA PRO A 39 -1.90 -12.72 4.19
C PRO A 39 -2.27 -11.28 3.82
N PRO A 40 -3.11 -10.58 4.62
CA PRO A 40 -3.48 -9.19 4.39
C PRO A 40 -2.27 -8.24 4.49
N ALA A 41 -2.18 -7.28 3.57
CA ALA A 41 -1.06 -6.34 3.51
C ALA A 41 -1.09 -5.26 4.61
N GLU A 42 -2.24 -5.04 5.23
CA GLU A 42 -2.48 -4.11 6.34
C GLU A 42 -1.59 -4.42 7.56
N GLY A 43 -1.38 -5.71 7.84
CA GLY A 43 -0.50 -6.15 8.93
C GLY A 43 0.93 -5.61 8.77
N PRO A 44 1.64 -5.96 7.68
CA PRO A 44 2.94 -5.38 7.37
C PRO A 44 2.92 -3.85 7.25
N ALA A 45 1.87 -3.27 6.65
CA ALA A 45 1.75 -1.83 6.47
C ALA A 45 1.72 -1.06 7.81
N SER A 46 1.16 -1.66 8.86
CA SER A 46 1.07 -1.04 10.19
C SER A 46 2.42 -0.72 10.83
N GLY A 47 3.48 -1.43 10.44
CA GLY A 47 4.85 -1.20 10.90
C GLY A 47 5.66 -0.22 10.04
N LEU A 48 5.15 0.19 8.88
CA LEU A 48 5.87 1.07 7.97
C LEU A 48 5.91 2.51 8.50
N THR A 49 7.12 3.05 8.59
CA THR A 49 7.39 4.45 8.97
C THR A 49 7.77 5.32 7.78
N VAL A 50 7.99 4.71 6.62
CA VAL A 50 8.35 5.40 5.38
C VAL A 50 7.10 5.97 4.72
N PRO A 51 7.18 7.08 3.98
CA PRO A 51 6.02 7.64 3.30
C PRO A 51 5.44 6.67 2.28
N GLY A 52 4.11 6.63 2.20
CA GLY A 52 3.35 5.83 1.24
C GLY A 52 2.41 6.70 0.40
N LEU A 53 2.20 6.32 -0.85
CA LEU A 53 1.09 6.82 -1.67
C LEU A 53 0.25 5.64 -2.13
N VAL A 54 -1.01 5.62 -1.71
CA VAL A 54 -2.01 4.63 -2.12
C VAL A 54 -2.94 5.30 -3.13
N LEU A 55 -3.02 4.78 -4.34
CA LEU A 55 -4.06 5.18 -5.29
C LEU A 55 -5.24 4.24 -5.20
N THR A 56 -6.43 4.80 -5.23
CA THR A 56 -7.70 4.07 -5.29
C THR A 56 -8.50 4.58 -6.48
N ASP A 57 -9.30 3.70 -7.06
CA ASP A 57 -10.24 4.07 -8.10
C ASP A 57 -11.48 4.70 -7.44
N PRO A 58 -12.00 5.85 -7.93
CA PRO A 58 -13.15 6.53 -7.34
C PRO A 58 -14.45 5.69 -7.33
N GLY A 59 -14.59 4.71 -8.23
CA GLY A 59 -15.70 3.75 -8.27
C GLY A 59 -15.50 2.52 -7.37
N ASP A 60 -14.33 2.39 -6.76
CA ASP A 60 -13.88 1.24 -5.98
C ASP A 60 -14.10 1.26 -4.45
N PRO A 61 -14.86 2.17 -3.80
CA PRO A 61 -15.04 2.10 -2.34
C PRO A 61 -15.76 0.83 -1.85
N MET A 62 -16.34 0.03 -2.76
CA MET A 62 -17.25 -1.08 -2.44
C MET A 62 -17.05 -2.33 -3.33
N THR A 63 -15.93 -2.49 -4.03
CA THR A 63 -15.67 -3.78 -4.70
C THR A 63 -15.06 -4.75 -3.70
N LEU A 64 -15.54 -6.00 -3.68
CA LEU A 64 -15.01 -7.10 -2.86
C LEU A 64 -13.50 -7.36 -3.05
N ARG A 65 -12.85 -6.70 -4.01
CA ARG A 65 -11.48 -6.96 -4.44
C ARG A 65 -10.48 -5.90 -3.98
N SER A 66 -10.94 -4.75 -3.50
CA SER A 66 -10.07 -3.62 -3.13
C SER A 66 -9.94 -3.46 -1.63
N ASN A 67 -8.73 -3.16 -1.17
CA ASN A 67 -8.43 -2.88 0.24
C ASN A 67 -7.68 -1.54 0.42
N ALA A 68 -7.76 -0.64 -0.55
CA ALA A 68 -7.00 0.62 -0.55
C ALA A 68 -7.25 1.50 0.69
N VAL A 69 -8.50 1.59 1.13
CA VAL A 69 -8.89 2.36 2.32
C VAL A 69 -8.31 1.74 3.59
N GLU A 70 -8.47 0.43 3.77
CA GLU A 70 -7.97 -0.28 4.95
C GLU A 70 -6.44 -0.27 5.01
N LEU A 71 -5.79 -0.45 3.86
CA LEU A 71 -4.33 -0.32 3.73
C LEU A 71 -3.84 1.06 4.15
N ALA A 72 -4.49 2.13 3.68
CA ALA A 72 -4.13 3.49 4.06
C ALA A 72 -4.41 3.80 5.53
N ARG A 73 -5.46 3.19 6.13
CA ARG A 73 -5.75 3.33 7.57
C ARG A 73 -4.70 2.64 8.44
N ALA A 74 -4.24 1.45 8.03
CA ALA A 74 -3.20 0.73 8.75
C ALA A 74 -1.85 1.46 8.66
N TRP A 75 -1.55 2.09 7.52
CA TRP A 75 -0.30 2.77 7.26
C TRP A 75 -0.34 4.26 7.61
N LYS A 76 0.12 4.60 8.82
CA LYS A 76 0.04 5.97 9.38
C LYS A 76 0.69 7.08 8.53
N THR A 77 1.75 6.76 7.78
CA THR A 77 2.48 7.72 6.94
C THR A 77 2.07 7.66 5.46
N ALA A 78 1.02 6.90 5.13
CA ALA A 78 0.48 6.87 3.78
C ALA A 78 -0.50 8.02 3.51
N THR A 79 -0.48 8.50 2.27
CA THR A 79 -1.55 9.33 1.71
C THR A 79 -2.41 8.47 0.79
N LEU A 80 -3.72 8.46 1.01
CA LEU A 80 -4.70 7.89 0.06
C LEU A 80 -5.13 8.97 -0.94
N ARG A 81 -5.13 8.65 -2.23
CA ARG A 81 -5.63 9.52 -3.30
C ARG A 81 -6.52 8.74 -4.25
N ALA A 82 -7.72 9.25 -4.47
CA ALA A 82 -8.57 8.80 -5.57
C ALA A 82 -8.06 9.39 -6.89
N THR A 83 -8.05 8.60 -7.94
CA THR A 83 -7.82 9.12 -9.30
C THR A 83 -9.11 9.73 -9.87
N SER A 84 -8.99 10.47 -10.97
CA SER A 84 -10.15 10.93 -11.73
C SER A 84 -10.84 9.75 -12.41
N ASP A 85 -12.14 9.91 -12.70
CA ASP A 85 -12.94 9.05 -13.58
C ASP A 85 -12.51 9.23 -15.04
#